data_AF-A0A9D3UY64-F1
#
_entry.id   AF-A0A9D3UY64-F1
#
_cell.length_a   1.000
_cell.length_b   1.000
_cell.length_c   1.000
_cell.angle_alpha   90.00
_cell.angle_beta   90.00
_cell.angle_gamma   90.00
#
_symmetry.space_group_name_H-M   'P 1'
#
loop_
_entity.id
_entity.type
_entity.pdbx_description
1 polymer ?
#
loop_
_entity_poly.entity_id
_entity_poly.type
_entity_poly.pdbx_seq_one_letter_code
_entity_poly.pdbx_strand_id
1 'polypeptide(L)'
;MVIDYSNNSGFSKVKWGDLFIRPLLDRKLGILSGVTERVKSVVLVPDLEDSLNWVHNNKGEFSVKKLIDLLIEGEGDEINFAFDNIWKLKVPPRVQNFLRMLAIYKVPTKDFLVKRGASAKHNECMPMV
;
A
#
# COMPACT_ATOMS: atom_id res chain seq x y z
N MET A 1 -0.90 -27.08 -10.74
CA MET A 1 0.09 -26.61 -11.73
C MET A 1 0.20 -25.10 -11.57
N VAL A 2 1.10 -24.64 -10.69
CA VAL A 2 1.36 -23.21 -10.51
C VAL A 2 2.08 -22.73 -11.77
N ILE A 3 1.43 -21.86 -12.54
CA ILE A 3 2.05 -21.23 -13.70
C ILE A 3 3.05 -20.23 -13.14
N ASP A 4 4.33 -20.58 -13.20
CA ASP A 4 5.42 -19.70 -12.83
C ASP A 4 5.59 -18.64 -13.95
N TYR A 5 4.85 -17.53 -13.81
CA TYR A 5 4.87 -16.41 -14.76
C TYR A 5 6.26 -15.76 -14.89
N SER A 6 7.17 -16.05 -13.95
CA SER A 6 8.55 -15.59 -13.93
C SER A 6 9.37 -16.08 -15.13
N ASN A 7 9.05 -17.27 -15.65
CA ASN A 7 9.89 -17.93 -16.65
C ASN A 7 9.43 -17.74 -18.10
N ASN A 8 8.19 -17.27 -18.33
CA ASN A 8 7.60 -17.24 -19.67
C ASN A 8 7.38 -15.85 -20.26
N SER A 9 7.78 -14.80 -19.55
CA SER A 9 7.81 -13.44 -20.05
C SER A 9 9.17 -12.85 -19.69
N GLY A 10 9.75 -11.95 -20.49
CA GLY A 10 11.16 -11.49 -20.41
C GLY A 10 11.65 -10.82 -19.11
N PHE A 11 11.08 -11.18 -17.97
CA PHE A 11 11.39 -10.78 -16.61
C PHE A 11 12.59 -11.53 -16.00
N SER A 12 13.20 -12.50 -16.69
CA SER A 12 14.44 -13.16 -16.21
C SER A 12 15.61 -12.19 -15.98
N LYS A 13 15.49 -10.96 -16.51
CA LYS A 13 16.47 -9.88 -16.36
C LYS A 13 16.02 -8.76 -15.40
N VAL A 14 14.81 -8.85 -14.83
CA VAL A 14 14.29 -7.82 -13.93
C VAL A 14 14.86 -8.04 -12.55
N LYS A 15 15.77 -7.13 -12.15
CA LYS A 15 16.20 -7.01 -10.77
C LYS A 15 15.04 -6.43 -9.96
N TRP A 16 14.22 -7.31 -9.40
CA TRP A 16 13.07 -6.94 -8.58
C TRP A 16 13.44 -5.98 -7.43
N GLY A 17 14.66 -6.09 -6.90
CA GLY A 17 15.22 -5.13 -5.95
C GLY A 17 15.13 -3.69 -6.46
N ASP A 18 15.53 -3.42 -7.70
CA ASP A 18 15.60 -2.06 -8.24
C ASP A 18 14.20 -1.44 -8.46
N LEU A 19 13.16 -2.26 -8.64
CA LEU A 19 11.77 -1.80 -8.81
C LEU A 19 11.04 -1.56 -7.48
N PHE A 20 11.46 -2.25 -6.42
CA PHE A 20 10.78 -2.22 -5.12
C PHE A 20 11.58 -1.55 -4.00
N ILE A 21 12.83 -1.16 -4.24
CA ILE A 21 13.60 -0.32 -3.31
C ILE A 21 12.98 1.07 -3.31
N ARG A 22 12.19 1.34 -2.27
CA ARG A 22 11.71 2.67 -1.91
C ARG A 22 12.13 2.89 -0.46
N PRO A 23 12.63 4.07 -0.09
CA PRO A 23 12.89 4.38 1.31
C PRO A 23 11.63 4.08 2.14
N LEU A 24 11.78 3.26 3.17
CA LEU A 24 10.70 2.99 4.11
C LEU A 24 10.34 4.33 4.78
N LEU A 25 9.10 4.75 4.58
CA LEU A 25 8.58 5.95 5.24
C LEU A 25 8.42 5.65 6.72
N ASP A 26 8.68 6.62 7.59
CA ASP A 26 8.62 6.44 9.05
C ASP A 26 7.25 5.89 9.50
N ARG A 27 6.16 6.35 8.87
CA ARG A 27 4.79 5.83 9.13
C ARG A 27 4.57 4.36 8.77
N LYS A 28 5.42 3.77 7.91
CA LYS A 28 5.36 2.35 7.53
C LYS A 28 6.14 1.46 8.48
N LEU A 29 6.95 2.03 9.38
CA LEU A 29 7.72 1.25 10.34
C LEU A 29 6.81 0.47 11.30
N GLY A 30 5.68 1.04 11.71
CA GLY A 30 4.68 0.33 12.53
C GLY A 30 4.02 -0.84 11.80
N ILE A 31 3.77 -0.71 10.49
CA ILE A 31 3.25 -1.80 9.66
C ILE A 31 4.32 -2.89 9.54
N LEU A 32 5.58 -2.49 9.30
CA LEU A 32 6.70 -3.41 9.17
C LEU A 32 6.95 -4.18 10.48
N SER A 33 6.86 -3.53 11.64
CA SER A 33 7.03 -4.21 12.93
C SER A 33 5.94 -5.26 13.13
N GLY A 34 4.68 -4.93 12.82
CA GLY A 34 3.57 -5.89 12.89
C GLY A 34 3.74 -7.08 11.94
N VAL A 35 4.20 -6.84 10.71
CA VAL A 35 4.51 -7.93 9.76
C VAL A 35 5.67 -8.77 10.28
N THR A 36 6.74 -8.14 10.76
CA THR A 36 7.93 -8.82 11.26
C THR A 36 7.59 -9.73 12.44
N GLU A 37 6.77 -9.25 13.37
CA GLU A 37 6.31 -10.04 14.52
C GLU A 37 5.50 -11.27 14.09
N ARG A 38 4.56 -11.10 13.15
CA ARG A 38 3.76 -12.21 12.60
C ARG A 38 4.62 -13.22 11.86
N VAL A 39 5.58 -12.76 11.06
CA VAL A 39 6.48 -13.64 10.28
C VAL A 39 7.45 -14.39 11.19
N LYS A 40 7.94 -13.75 12.27
CA LYS A 40 8.84 -14.41 13.25
C LYS A 40 8.21 -15.65 13.88
N SER A 41 6.89 -15.69 14.05
CA SER A 41 6.18 -16.85 14.60
C SER A 41 5.89 -17.97 13.60
N VAL A 42 6.18 -17.77 12.31
CA VAL A 42 5.90 -18.78 11.27
C VAL A 42 7.07 -19.76 11.17
N VAL A 43 6.77 -21.04 11.39
CA VAL A 43 7.72 -22.15 11.15
C VAL A 43 7.53 -22.64 9.73
N LEU A 44 8.60 -22.60 8.93
CA LEU A 44 8.59 -23.12 7.57
C LEU A 44 8.77 -24.65 7.60
N VAL A 45 7.89 -25.37 6.93
CA VAL A 45 7.94 -26.83 6.81
C VAL A 45 8.38 -27.16 5.38
N PRO A 46 9.59 -27.71 5.17
CA PRO A 46 10.17 -27.85 3.83
C PRO A 46 9.39 -28.79 2.90
N ASP A 47 8.64 -29.74 3.45
CA ASP A 47 7.88 -30.73 2.68
C ASP A 47 6.40 -30.37 2.50
N LEU A 48 5.98 -29.17 2.94
CA LEU A 48 4.63 -28.68 2.79
C LEU A 48 4.57 -27.67 1.65
N GLU A 49 3.70 -27.89 0.66
CA GLU A 49 3.47 -26.93 -0.42
C GLU A 49 2.77 -25.69 0.13
N ASP A 50 3.26 -24.50 -0.26
CA ASP A 50 2.64 -23.23 0.10
C ASP A 50 1.22 -23.16 -0.48
N SER A 51 0.24 -22.88 0.39
CA SER A 51 -1.16 -22.75 0.01
C SER A 51 -1.74 -21.41 0.47
N LEU A 52 -2.49 -20.75 -0.42
CA LEU A 52 -3.23 -19.54 -0.10
C LEU A 52 -4.63 -19.93 0.41
N ASN A 53 -4.81 -19.86 1.73
CA ASN A 53 -6.07 -20.23 2.37
C ASN A 53 -6.91 -18.99 2.67
N TRP A 54 -8.13 -18.96 2.16
CA TRP A 54 -9.12 -17.94 2.49
C TRP A 54 -9.68 -18.15 3.90
N VAL A 55 -9.31 -17.29 4.84
CA VAL A 55 -9.64 -17.41 6.28
C VAL A 55 -11.15 -17.43 6.54
N HIS A 56 -11.95 -16.80 5.69
CA HIS A 56 -13.41 -16.72 5.85
C HIS A 56 -14.16 -17.93 5.27
N ASN A 57 -13.46 -19.02 4.99
CA ASN A 57 -14.03 -20.29 4.58
C ASN A 57 -13.26 -21.44 5.24
N ASN A 58 -13.98 -22.38 5.86
CA ASN A 58 -13.38 -23.56 6.50
C ASN A 58 -12.60 -24.45 5.52
N LYS A 59 -12.93 -24.38 4.23
CA LYS A 59 -12.20 -25.10 3.17
C LYS A 59 -10.99 -24.32 2.63
N GLY A 60 -10.76 -23.09 3.08
CA GLY A 60 -9.73 -22.20 2.54
C GLY A 60 -10.01 -21.70 1.12
N GLU A 61 -11.18 -21.98 0.55
CA GLU A 61 -11.51 -21.60 -0.82
C GLU A 61 -12.04 -20.17 -0.90
N PHE A 62 -11.51 -19.41 -1.84
CA PHE A 62 -12.00 -18.08 -2.17
C PHE A 62 -13.39 -18.15 -2.82
N SER A 63 -14.27 -17.22 -2.45
CA SER A 63 -15.57 -17.05 -3.10
C SER A 63 -15.89 -15.56 -3.24
N VAL A 64 -16.21 -15.15 -4.47
CA VAL A 64 -16.61 -13.77 -4.79
C VAL A 64 -17.85 -13.37 -3.99
N LYS A 65 -18.82 -14.28 -3.85
CA LYS A 65 -20.04 -14.02 -3.08
C LYS A 65 -19.71 -13.74 -1.62
N LYS A 66 -18.90 -14.60 -1.00
CA LYS A 66 -18.51 -14.44 0.40
C LYS A 66 -17.69 -13.17 0.62
N LEU A 67 -16.84 -12.80 -0.33
CA LEU A 67 -16.13 -11.52 -0.31
C LEU A 67 -17.10 -10.33 -0.31
N ILE A 68 -18.10 -10.32 -1.20
CA ILE A 68 -19.09 -9.26 -1.26
C ILE A 68 -19.89 -9.17 0.05
N ASP A 69 -20.33 -10.32 0.58
CA ASP A 69 -21.04 -10.36 1.86
C ASP A 69 -20.19 -9.74 2.99
N LEU A 70 -18.90 -10.09 3.08
CA LEU A 70 -17.97 -9.52 4.06
C LEU A 70 -17.74 -8.01 3.87
N LEU A 71 -17.70 -7.53 2.63
CA LEU A 71 -17.53 -6.10 2.34
C LEU A 71 -18.77 -5.30 2.76
N ILE A 72 -19.97 -5.89 2.64
CA ILE A 72 -21.23 -5.27 3.06
C ILE A 72 -21.37 -5.33 4.59
N GLU A 73 -20.99 -6.45 5.22
CA GLU A 73 -21.06 -6.64 6.68
C GLU A 73 -19.98 -5.83 7.43
N GLY A 74 -18.84 -5.55 6.78
CA GLY A 74 -17.67 -4.89 7.35
C GLY A 74 -17.72 -3.36 7.41
N GLU A 75 -18.80 -2.70 6.98
CA GLU A 75 -18.97 -1.24 7.05
C GLU A 75 -19.19 -0.69 8.49
N GLY A 76 -18.71 -1.40 9.51
CA GLY A 76 -18.62 -0.90 10.88
C GLY A 76 -17.22 -0.34 11.16
N ASP A 77 -17.11 0.99 11.17
CA ASP A 77 -15.98 1.77 11.74
C ASP A 77 -14.70 1.99 10.91
N GLU A 78 -14.74 1.87 9.58
CA GLU A 78 -13.78 2.62 8.76
C GLU A 78 -14.39 3.98 8.41
N ILE A 79 -13.67 5.07 8.72
CA ILE A 79 -14.01 6.42 8.28
C ILE A 79 -14.19 6.32 6.76
N ASN A 80 -15.44 6.26 6.32
CA ASN A 80 -15.88 6.28 4.93
C ASN A 80 -15.58 7.70 4.41
N PHE A 81 -14.29 8.02 4.31
CA PHE A 81 -13.83 9.24 3.70
C PHE A 81 -14.20 9.08 2.24
N ALA A 82 -15.29 9.74 1.84
CA ALA A 82 -15.82 9.63 0.50
C ALA A 82 -14.81 10.22 -0.48
N PHE A 83 -13.82 9.40 -0.89
CA PHE A 83 -12.80 9.76 -1.86
C PHE A 83 -13.46 10.19 -3.18
N ASP A 84 -14.62 9.62 -3.49
CA ASP A 84 -15.48 10.00 -4.60
C ASP A 84 -15.94 11.46 -4.56
N ASN A 85 -16.06 12.04 -3.36
CA ASN A 85 -16.43 13.44 -3.21
C ASN A 85 -15.25 14.36 -3.51
N ILE A 86 -13.99 13.95 -3.24
CA ILE A 86 -12.79 14.75 -3.56
C ILE A 86 -12.78 15.11 -5.05
N TRP A 87 -13.15 14.16 -5.90
CA TRP A 87 -13.17 14.32 -7.36
C TRP A 87 -14.31 15.22 -7.86
N LYS A 88 -15.35 15.41 -7.04
CA LYS A 88 -16.52 16.25 -7.35
C LYS A 88 -16.42 17.66 -6.76
N LEU A 89 -15.41 17.93 -5.92
CA LEU A 89 -15.22 19.23 -5.30
C LEU A 89 -14.91 20.31 -6.35
N LYS A 90 -15.72 21.38 -6.35
CA LYS A 90 -15.46 22.61 -7.12
C LYS A 90 -14.39 23.47 -6.43
N VAL A 91 -13.18 22.92 -6.30
CA VAL A 91 -12.03 23.63 -5.70
C VAL A 91 -10.93 23.81 -6.75
N PRO A 92 -10.05 24.81 -6.57
CA PRO A 92 -8.92 25.02 -7.48
C PRO A 92 -8.08 23.74 -7.64
N PRO A 93 -7.49 23.48 -8.83
CA PRO A 93 -6.70 22.27 -9.10
C PRO A 93 -5.60 22.00 -8.07
N ARG A 94 -5.00 23.06 -7.50
CA ARG A 94 -3.99 22.96 -6.42
C ARG A 94 -4.53 22.27 -5.16
N VAL A 95 -5.77 22.57 -4.79
CA VAL A 95 -6.44 21.97 -3.61
C VAL A 95 -6.81 20.52 -3.90
N GLN A 96 -7.30 20.21 -5.11
CA GLN A 96 -7.58 18.82 -5.51
C GLN A 96 -6.31 17.95 -5.52
N ASN A 97 -5.20 18.47 -6.06
CA ASN A 97 -3.92 17.76 -6.08
C ASN A 97 -3.43 17.50 -4.66
N PHE A 98 -3.54 18.47 -3.75
CA PHE A 98 -3.16 18.28 -2.36
C PHE A 98 -4.02 17.22 -1.65
N LEU A 99 -5.35 17.26 -1.82
CA LEU A 99 -6.26 16.25 -1.26
C LEU A 99 -5.97 14.85 -1.83
N ARG A 100 -5.61 14.75 -3.11
CA ARG A 100 -5.15 13.51 -3.72
C ARG A 100 -3.85 13.01 -3.09
N MET A 101 -2.90 13.89 -2.82
CA MET A 101 -1.67 13.54 -2.12
C MET A 101 -1.95 13.09 -0.69
N LEU A 102 -2.88 13.72 0.02
CA LEU A 102 -3.35 13.27 1.34
C LEU A 102 -3.98 11.87 1.27
N ALA A 103 -4.85 11.64 0.30
CA ALA A 103 -5.54 10.37 0.09
C ALA A 103 -4.58 9.18 -0.11
N ILE A 104 -3.53 9.38 -0.90
CA ILE A 104 -2.49 8.36 -1.12
C ILE A 104 -1.37 8.43 -0.07
N TYR A 105 -1.55 9.26 0.95
CA TYR A 105 -0.59 9.59 1.99
C TYR A 105 0.78 10.06 1.44
N LYS A 106 0.88 10.65 0.25
CA LYS A 106 2.14 11.16 -0.33
C LYS A 106 2.27 12.68 -0.23
N VAL A 107 1.85 13.30 0.87
CA VAL A 107 2.08 14.74 1.05
C VAL A 107 3.58 15.00 1.11
N PRO A 108 4.12 15.90 0.27
CA PRO A 108 5.52 16.27 0.33
C PRO A 108 5.68 17.21 1.51
N THR A 109 6.01 16.66 2.67
CA THR A 109 6.40 17.47 3.82
C THR A 109 7.75 18.11 3.54
N LYS A 110 8.07 19.20 4.27
CA LYS A 110 9.37 19.87 4.20
C LYS A 110 10.52 18.87 4.31
N ASP A 111 10.40 17.90 5.22
CA ASP A 111 11.40 16.83 5.41
C ASP A 111 11.55 15.92 4.19
N PHE A 112 10.46 15.67 3.46
CA PHE A 112 10.47 14.85 2.25
C PHE A 112 11.18 15.55 1.07
N LEU A 113 11.04 16.87 0.98
CA LEU A 113 11.71 17.70 -0.02
C LEU A 113 13.19 17.86 0.30
N VAL A 114 13.54 18.09 1.58
CA VAL A 114 14.93 18.20 2.04
C VAL A 114 15.69 16.89 1.82
N LYS A 115 15.08 15.73 2.13
CA LYS A 115 15.67 14.40 1.85
C LYS A 115 15.93 14.14 0.36
N ARG A 116 15.29 14.90 -0.55
CA ARG A 116 15.50 14.84 -2.01
C ARG A 116 16.44 15.92 -2.57
N GLY A 117 17.11 16.67 -1.69
CA GLY A 117 18.07 17.70 -2.08
C GLY A 117 17.45 19.07 -2.36
N ALA A 118 16.18 19.30 -1.99
CA ALA A 118 15.60 20.63 -2.02
C ALA A 118 16.14 21.46 -0.84
N SER A 119 16.73 22.62 -1.14
CA SER A 119 17.27 23.55 -0.14
C SER A 119 16.13 24.36 0.49
N ALA A 120 15.54 23.84 1.56
CA ALA A 120 14.54 24.59 2.33
C ALA A 120 15.24 25.65 3.21
N LYS A 121 15.13 26.92 2.86
CA LYS A 121 15.54 28.03 3.75
C LYS A 121 14.63 28.07 4.98
N HIS A 122 15.19 28.43 6.13
CA HIS A 122 14.41 28.61 7.36
C HIS A 122 13.41 29.76 7.13
N ASN A 123 12.10 29.48 7.24
CA ASN A 123 10.97 30.41 7.17
C ASN A 123 10.30 30.66 5.80
N GLU A 124 10.58 29.88 4.76
CA GLU A 124 9.83 29.96 3.50
C GLU A 124 8.99 28.68 3.27
N CYS A 125 7.68 28.84 3.05
CA CYS A 125 6.81 27.76 2.60
C CYS A 125 7.21 27.38 1.17
N MET A 126 7.72 26.16 0.95
CA MET A 126 7.98 25.69 -0.41
C MET A 126 6.65 25.52 -1.17
N PRO A 127 6.52 26.05 -2.39
CA PRO A 127 5.35 25.81 -3.21
C PRO A 127 5.28 24.33 -3.57
N MET A 128 4.10 23.73 -3.41
CA MET A 128 3.80 22.42 -4.00
C MET A 128 3.75 22.62 -5.52
N VAL A 129 4.85 22.27 -6.20
CA VAL A 129 4.97 22.25 -7.66
C VAL A 129 4.16 21.09 -8.23
#